data_AF-A0A1C5K8M9-F1
#
_entry.id   AF-A0A1C5K8M9-F1
#
_cell.length_a   1.000
_cell.length_b   1.000
_cell.length_c   1.000
_cell.angle_alpha   90.00
_cell.angle_beta   90.00
_cell.angle_gamma   90.00
#
_symmetry.space_group_name_H-M   'P 1'
#
loop_
_entity.id
_entity.type
_entity.pdbx_description
1 polymer ?
#
loop_
_entity_poly.entity_id
_entity_poly.type
_entity_poly.pdbx_seq_one_letter_code
_entity_poly.pdbx_strand_id
1 'polypeptide(L)'
;LSDNRAGKNGGGLFSSGGYVTVSFTHITGNTACENGGGIYAENTDLDLDKVVVAGNHADGDGGGVVTTGGKHWGYPNTKDDASATISDSVIVDNTANRFGGGIYNGEWLVKIEDGFLTRDHDEDDNAALTLRDTLIKGNTALNGGGIFNNKAKITLTKTHVTKNTATDAAKLHRVAGGVLNNEGHVKLDDDSLISDNDPTNCANTVEDCFN
;
A
#
# COMPACT_ATOMS: atom_id res chain seq x y z
N LEU A 1 -6.12 -15.62 -10.03
CA LEU A 1 -7.25 -15.46 -9.08
C LEU A 1 -8.10 -14.32 -9.59
N SER A 2 -9.31 -14.58 -10.10
CA SER A 2 -10.13 -13.52 -10.67
C SER A 2 -11.61 -13.60 -10.29
N ASP A 3 -12.25 -12.43 -10.31
CA ASP A 3 -13.71 -12.27 -10.17
C ASP A 3 -14.29 -12.86 -8.87
N ASN A 4 -13.47 -12.89 -7.82
CA ASN A 4 -13.88 -13.36 -6.51
C ASN A 4 -14.42 -12.20 -5.66
N ARG A 5 -15.31 -12.53 -4.72
CA ARG A 5 -15.88 -11.58 -3.77
C ARG A 5 -15.76 -12.09 -2.35
N ALA A 6 -15.10 -11.32 -1.49
CA ALA A 6 -15.05 -11.56 -0.06
C ALA A 6 -15.99 -10.60 0.68
N GLY A 7 -16.73 -11.13 1.67
CA GLY A 7 -17.54 -10.31 2.57
C GLY A 7 -16.73 -9.51 3.59
N LYS A 8 -15.41 -9.75 3.65
CA LYS A 8 -14.45 -9.01 4.47
C LYS A 8 -13.19 -8.72 3.65
N ASN A 9 -12.05 -9.30 4.05
CA ASN A 9 -10.73 -9.03 3.50
C ASN A 9 -10.30 -10.03 2.43
N GLY A 10 -9.38 -9.62 1.56
CA GLY A 10 -8.67 -10.51 0.63
C GLY A 10 -9.58 -11.08 -0.44
N GLY A 11 -10.09 -10.23 -1.33
CA GLY A 11 -11.04 -10.64 -2.37
C GLY A 11 -10.49 -11.78 -3.23
N GLY A 12 -9.22 -11.75 -3.59
CA GLY A 12 -8.52 -12.84 -4.27
C GLY A 12 -7.75 -13.76 -3.32
N LEU A 13 -6.94 -13.18 -2.43
CA LEU A 13 -6.10 -13.92 -1.48
C LEU A 13 -6.15 -13.27 -0.10
N PHE A 14 -6.34 -14.08 0.93
CA PHE A 14 -6.24 -13.69 2.34
C PHE A 14 -5.18 -14.53 3.04
N SER A 15 -4.28 -13.88 3.77
CA SER A 15 -3.32 -14.52 4.67
C SER A 15 -3.23 -13.79 5.99
N SER A 16 -3.12 -14.54 7.08
CA SER A 16 -2.94 -14.06 8.44
C SER A 16 -1.93 -14.97 9.17
N GLY A 17 -0.64 -14.62 9.09
CA GLY A 17 0.46 -15.45 9.59
C GLY A 17 1.16 -16.29 8.52
N GLY A 18 2.47 -16.48 8.67
CA GLY A 18 3.25 -17.43 7.87
C GLY A 18 3.87 -16.81 6.62
N TYR A 19 4.14 -17.64 5.62
CA TYR A 19 4.83 -17.27 4.38
C TYR A 19 3.92 -17.55 3.19
N VAL A 20 3.79 -16.58 2.28
CA VAL A 20 3.01 -16.73 1.05
C VAL A 20 3.87 -16.30 -0.13
N THR A 21 4.10 -17.22 -1.06
CA THR A 21 4.76 -16.92 -2.34
C THR A 21 3.76 -17.05 -3.48
N VAL A 22 3.67 -16.03 -4.32
CA VAL A 22 2.88 -16.04 -5.54
C VAL A 22 3.78 -15.62 -6.70
N SER A 23 3.83 -16.44 -7.75
CA SER A 23 4.63 -16.12 -8.92
C SER A 23 3.88 -16.35 -10.21
N PHE A 24 4.22 -15.60 -11.27
CA PHE A 24 3.68 -15.79 -12.63
C PHE A 24 2.15 -15.83 -12.68
N THR A 25 1.49 -14.98 -11.89
CA THR A 25 0.04 -15.06 -11.65
C THR A 25 -0.64 -13.72 -11.92
N HIS A 26 -1.89 -13.79 -12.35
CA HIS A 26 -2.78 -12.64 -12.45
C HIS A 26 -3.81 -12.69 -11.31
N ILE A 27 -3.90 -11.62 -10.54
CA ILE A 27 -4.89 -11.41 -9.47
C ILE A 27 -5.75 -10.22 -9.89
N THR A 28 -6.91 -10.49 -10.48
CA THR A 28 -7.66 -9.47 -11.24
C THR A 28 -9.15 -9.45 -10.99
N GLY A 29 -9.78 -8.27 -10.95
CA GLY A 29 -11.23 -8.16 -10.86
C GLY A 29 -11.83 -8.67 -9.55
N ASN A 30 -11.02 -8.82 -8.49
CA ASN A 30 -11.50 -9.29 -7.19
C ASN A 30 -12.04 -8.13 -6.34
N THR A 31 -13.00 -8.42 -5.46
CA THR A 31 -13.65 -7.43 -4.59
C THR A 31 -13.65 -7.86 -3.13
N ALA A 32 -13.31 -6.93 -2.23
CA ALA A 32 -13.38 -7.09 -0.77
C ALA A 32 -14.29 -6.00 -0.17
N CYS A 33 -15.22 -6.38 0.71
CA CYS A 33 -16.06 -5.42 1.44
C CYS A 33 -15.34 -4.73 2.61
N GLU A 34 -14.13 -5.17 2.94
CA GLU A 34 -13.23 -4.47 3.86
C GLU A 34 -11.94 -4.13 3.11
N ASN A 35 -10.84 -4.86 3.30
CA ASN A 35 -9.53 -4.46 2.79
C ASN A 35 -8.90 -5.51 1.88
N GLY A 36 -7.95 -5.10 1.04
CA GLY A 36 -7.20 -6.02 0.18
C GLY A 36 -8.10 -6.61 -0.91
N GLY A 37 -8.51 -5.77 -1.86
CA GLY A 37 -9.39 -6.20 -2.96
C GLY A 37 -8.78 -7.38 -3.72
N GLY A 38 -7.49 -7.29 -4.04
CA GLY A 38 -6.70 -8.40 -4.56
C GLY A 38 -6.17 -9.29 -3.44
N ILE A 39 -5.27 -8.74 -2.62
CA ILE A 39 -4.52 -9.46 -1.59
C ILE A 39 -4.63 -8.75 -0.26
N TYR A 40 -4.93 -9.50 0.78
CA TYR A 40 -4.78 -9.08 2.16
C TYR A 40 -3.75 -9.98 2.86
N ALA A 41 -2.66 -9.39 3.35
CA ALA A 41 -1.59 -10.07 4.06
C ALA A 41 -1.37 -9.43 5.43
N GLU A 42 -1.79 -10.14 6.47
CA GLU A 42 -1.61 -9.76 7.87
C GLU A 42 -0.57 -10.64 8.55
N ASN A 43 0.42 -10.07 9.25
CA ASN A 43 1.49 -10.80 9.92
C ASN A 43 2.13 -11.89 9.03
N THR A 44 2.23 -11.60 7.73
CA THR A 44 2.60 -12.56 6.68
C THR A 44 3.86 -12.04 5.98
N ASP A 45 4.78 -12.95 5.72
CA ASP A 45 5.89 -12.72 4.79
C ASP A 45 5.40 -13.02 3.36
N LEU A 46 5.01 -11.96 2.65
CA LEU A 46 4.46 -12.03 1.30
C LEU A 46 5.55 -11.83 0.25
N ASP A 47 5.67 -12.76 -0.70
CA ASP A 47 6.57 -12.66 -1.83
C ASP A 47 5.78 -12.75 -3.14
N LEU A 48 5.78 -11.67 -3.93
CA LEU A 48 5.14 -11.60 -5.23
C LEU A 48 6.21 -11.41 -6.32
N ASP A 49 6.35 -12.38 -7.23
CA ASP A 49 7.29 -12.30 -8.34
C ASP A 49 6.58 -12.45 -9.69
N LYS A 50 6.74 -11.47 -10.59
CA LYS A 50 6.13 -11.50 -11.92
C LYS A 50 4.62 -11.68 -11.85
N VAL A 51 3.99 -10.89 -10.99
CA VAL A 51 2.53 -10.89 -10.75
C VAL A 51 1.89 -9.64 -11.35
N VAL A 52 0.67 -9.80 -11.86
CA VAL A 52 -0.20 -8.69 -12.25
C VAL A 52 -1.35 -8.60 -11.26
N VAL A 53 -1.41 -7.53 -10.47
CA VAL A 53 -2.53 -7.20 -9.58
C VAL A 53 -3.32 -6.08 -10.22
N ALA A 54 -4.46 -6.38 -10.85
CA ALA A 54 -5.16 -5.41 -11.68
C ALA A 54 -6.69 -5.36 -11.52
N GLY A 55 -7.25 -4.15 -11.50
CA GLY A 55 -8.71 -3.97 -11.50
C GLY A 55 -9.39 -4.55 -10.26
N ASN A 56 -8.70 -4.64 -9.13
CA ASN A 56 -9.29 -5.10 -7.88
C ASN A 56 -9.88 -3.94 -7.08
N HIS A 57 -10.87 -4.24 -6.23
CA HIS A 57 -11.62 -3.25 -5.46
C HIS A 57 -11.70 -3.59 -3.96
N ALA A 58 -11.46 -2.61 -3.10
CA ALA A 58 -11.71 -2.68 -1.66
C ALA A 58 -12.63 -1.54 -1.20
N ASP A 59 -13.66 -1.88 -0.42
CA ASP A 59 -14.52 -0.85 0.21
C ASP A 59 -13.80 -0.09 1.35
N GLY A 60 -12.68 -0.62 1.84
CA GLY A 60 -11.76 -0.02 2.79
C GLY A 60 -10.44 0.36 2.13
N ASP A 61 -9.35 -0.27 2.57
CA ASP A 61 -7.98 0.04 2.15
C ASP A 61 -7.38 -1.04 1.23
N GLY A 62 -6.37 -0.64 0.43
CA GLY A 62 -5.58 -1.55 -0.38
C GLY A 62 -6.40 -2.20 -1.48
N GLY A 63 -6.73 -1.44 -2.52
CA GLY A 63 -7.51 -1.97 -3.64
C GLY A 63 -6.83 -3.18 -4.28
N GLY A 64 -5.51 -3.07 -4.50
CA GLY A 64 -4.66 -4.16 -4.94
C GLY A 64 -4.17 -5.02 -3.77
N VAL A 65 -3.31 -4.46 -2.94
CA VAL A 65 -2.56 -5.20 -1.90
C VAL A 65 -2.64 -4.47 -0.55
N VAL A 66 -2.85 -5.22 0.52
CA VAL A 66 -2.64 -4.78 1.90
C VAL A 66 -1.53 -5.58 2.54
N THR A 67 -0.59 -4.88 3.20
CA THR A 67 0.46 -5.45 4.03
C THR A 67 0.44 -4.79 5.40
N THR A 68 0.21 -5.58 6.45
CA THR A 68 0.03 -5.06 7.81
C THR A 68 0.42 -6.10 8.85
N GLY A 69 0.95 -5.68 10.00
CA GLY A 69 1.38 -6.60 11.05
C GLY A 69 1.65 -5.90 12.37
N GLY A 70 2.41 -6.54 13.26
CA GLY A 70 2.92 -5.92 14.49
C GLY A 70 1.90 -5.76 15.62
N LYS A 71 2.34 -5.13 16.72
CA LYS A 71 1.60 -4.99 17.98
C LYS A 71 0.35 -4.11 17.79
N HIS A 72 -0.83 -4.73 17.74
CA HIS A 72 -2.07 -4.00 17.96
C HIS A 72 -2.27 -3.71 19.45
N TRP A 73 -2.70 -2.49 19.78
CA TRP A 73 -3.03 -2.07 21.16
C TRP A 73 -3.96 -3.09 21.83
N GLY A 74 -3.41 -3.89 22.76
CA GLY A 74 -4.14 -4.90 23.52
C GLY A 74 -3.93 -6.37 23.11
N TYR A 75 -3.14 -6.67 22.07
CA TYR A 75 -2.78 -8.04 21.71
C TYR A 75 -1.30 -8.32 21.99
N PRO A 76 -0.96 -9.17 22.98
CA PRO A 76 0.41 -9.62 23.18
C PRO A 76 0.74 -10.63 22.09
N ASN A 77 1.36 -10.19 20.99
CA ASN A 77 1.93 -11.11 20.02
C ASN A 77 3.45 -10.98 19.97
N THR A 78 4.11 -12.12 19.80
CA THR A 78 5.56 -12.32 19.89
C THR A 78 6.15 -12.68 18.52
N LYS A 79 5.61 -12.13 17.43
CA LYS A 79 6.10 -12.33 16.05
C LYS A 79 6.26 -11.01 15.32
N ASP A 80 7.26 -11.04 14.45
CA ASP A 80 7.88 -9.94 13.71
C ASP A 80 6.90 -9.19 12.78
N ASP A 81 7.26 -7.94 12.48
CA ASP A 81 6.59 -7.04 11.55
C ASP A 81 6.22 -7.74 10.24
N ALA A 82 5.07 -7.39 9.63
CA ALA A 82 4.71 -7.98 8.35
C ALA A 82 5.69 -7.53 7.26
N SER A 83 6.17 -8.45 6.44
CA SER A 83 7.08 -8.12 5.34
C SER A 83 6.44 -8.47 3.99
N ALA A 84 6.65 -7.61 3.00
CA ALA A 84 6.26 -7.89 1.63
C ALA A 84 7.37 -7.53 0.66
N THR A 85 7.74 -8.47 -0.20
CA THR A 85 8.58 -8.23 -1.37
C THR A 85 7.75 -8.40 -2.62
N ILE A 86 7.80 -7.40 -3.50
CA ILE A 86 7.11 -7.42 -4.79
C ILE A 86 8.15 -7.10 -5.87
N SER A 87 8.44 -8.07 -6.74
CA SER A 87 9.45 -7.98 -7.78
C SER A 87 8.88 -8.22 -9.18
N ASP A 88 9.44 -7.53 -10.18
CA ASP A 88 9.12 -7.73 -11.60
C ASP A 88 7.61 -7.69 -11.91
N SER A 89 6.86 -6.88 -11.15
CA SER A 89 5.40 -6.98 -11.08
C SER A 89 4.69 -5.71 -11.55
N VAL A 90 3.38 -5.81 -11.74
CA VAL A 90 2.53 -4.69 -12.14
C VAL A 90 1.31 -4.61 -11.23
N ILE A 91 1.08 -3.45 -10.63
CA ILE A 91 -0.05 -3.14 -9.77
C ILE A 91 -0.81 -1.98 -10.41
N VAL A 92 -1.92 -2.29 -11.09
CA VAL A 92 -2.55 -1.35 -12.03
C VAL A 92 -4.06 -1.26 -11.91
N ASP A 93 -4.61 -0.05 -12.01
CA ASP A 93 -6.05 0.21 -12.07
C ASP A 93 -6.86 -0.39 -10.90
N ASN A 94 -6.24 -0.52 -9.72
CA ASN A 94 -6.92 -0.96 -8.51
C ASN A 94 -7.57 0.22 -7.79
N THR A 95 -8.65 -0.05 -7.05
CA THR A 95 -9.45 0.98 -6.39
C THR A 95 -9.70 0.65 -4.91
N ALA A 96 -9.52 1.64 -4.05
CA ALA A 96 -9.90 1.57 -2.64
C ALA A 96 -10.80 2.76 -2.30
N ASN A 97 -11.83 2.60 -1.46
CA ASN A 97 -12.63 3.77 -1.06
C ASN A 97 -11.93 4.64 -0.01
N ARG A 98 -10.88 4.13 0.65
CA ARG A 98 -10.16 4.84 1.71
C ARG A 98 -8.69 5.06 1.36
N PHE A 99 -7.78 4.14 1.68
CA PHE A 99 -6.36 4.41 1.47
C PHE A 99 -5.67 3.36 0.61
N GLY A 100 -4.67 3.77 -0.18
CA GLY A 100 -3.83 2.82 -0.92
C GLY A 100 -4.59 2.16 -2.07
N GLY A 101 -4.85 2.89 -3.15
CA GLY A 101 -5.60 2.33 -4.28
C GLY A 101 -4.89 1.11 -4.85
N GLY A 102 -3.58 1.23 -5.04
CA GLY A 102 -2.70 0.11 -5.37
C GLY A 102 -2.32 -0.68 -4.14
N ILE A 103 -1.64 -0.02 -3.20
CA ILE A 103 -1.05 -0.67 -2.02
C ILE A 103 -1.34 0.12 -0.76
N TYR A 104 -1.77 -0.58 0.29
CA TYR A 104 -1.74 -0.11 1.66
C TYR A 104 -0.65 -0.86 2.43
N ASN A 105 0.27 -0.13 3.05
CA ASN A 105 1.32 -0.70 3.90
C ASN A 105 1.28 -0.04 5.29
N GLY A 106 1.10 -0.83 6.34
CA GLY A 106 1.29 -0.36 7.71
C GLY A 106 0.13 -0.57 8.69
N GLU A 107 0.08 0.24 9.75
CA GLU A 107 -0.85 0.08 10.89
C GLU A 107 -2.31 0.36 10.52
N TRP A 108 -3.27 -0.37 11.12
CA TRP A 108 -4.72 -0.10 10.94
C TRP A 108 -5.19 1.24 11.51
N LEU A 109 -4.50 1.74 12.53
CA LEU A 109 -4.89 2.99 13.17
C LEU A 109 -4.36 4.16 12.35
N VAL A 110 -5.21 4.67 11.46
CA VAL A 110 -4.89 5.88 10.70
C VAL A 110 -5.36 7.10 11.50
N LYS A 111 -4.41 7.88 12.00
CA LYS A 111 -4.63 9.27 12.38
C LYS A 111 -4.03 10.14 11.29
N ILE A 112 -4.86 10.80 10.50
CA ILE A 112 -4.40 11.88 9.62
C ILE A 112 -4.47 13.16 10.45
N GLU A 113 -3.33 13.59 10.98
CA GLU A 113 -3.21 14.88 11.68
C GLU A 113 -2.81 15.99 10.68
N ASP A 114 -3.28 17.21 10.92
CA ASP A 114 -2.96 18.38 10.10
C ASP A 114 -1.52 18.86 10.37
N GLY A 115 -0.71 18.97 9.31
CA GLY A 115 0.66 19.49 9.39
C GLY A 115 1.73 18.44 9.70
N PHE A 116 2.97 18.78 9.38
CA PHE A 116 4.13 17.94 9.67
C PHE A 116 4.32 17.81 11.17
N LEU A 117 3.96 16.65 11.73
CA LEU A 117 4.37 16.27 13.08
C LEU A 117 5.51 15.27 12.95
N THR A 118 6.74 15.76 13.07
CA THR A 118 7.80 14.95 13.68
C THR A 118 7.45 14.82 15.15
N ARG A 119 6.65 13.81 15.49
CA ARG A 119 6.53 13.39 16.88
C ARG A 119 7.71 12.46 17.19
N ASP A 120 8.28 12.59 18.38
CA ASP A 120 9.21 11.59 18.89
C ASP A 120 8.50 10.22 18.87
N HIS A 121 9.19 9.30 18.21
CA HIS A 121 8.73 8.05 17.61
C HIS A 121 8.20 7.07 18.68
N ASP A 122 7.06 6.43 18.45
CA ASP A 122 6.78 5.13 19.08
C ASP A 122 7.43 4.09 18.14
N GLU A 123 8.49 3.43 18.60
CA GLU A 123 9.60 2.84 17.80
C GLU A 123 9.29 1.65 16.86
N ASP A 124 8.04 1.21 16.73
CA ASP A 124 7.74 -0.07 16.07
C ASP A 124 7.05 0.14 14.71
N ASP A 125 7.82 0.29 13.63
CA ASP A 125 7.30 0.21 12.25
C ASP A 125 6.69 -1.18 12.02
N ASN A 126 5.38 -1.29 11.86
CA ASN A 126 4.69 -2.57 11.97
C ASN A 126 4.63 -3.39 10.66
N ALA A 127 5.09 -2.78 9.55
CA ALA A 127 5.16 -3.42 8.25
C ALA A 127 6.35 -2.88 7.41
N ALA A 128 6.91 -3.74 6.57
CA ALA A 128 7.97 -3.39 5.63
C ALA A 128 7.64 -3.88 4.22
N LEU A 129 7.58 -2.95 3.26
CA LEU A 129 7.35 -3.21 1.86
C LEU A 129 8.61 -2.92 1.03
N THR A 130 9.05 -3.91 0.26
CA THR A 130 10.15 -3.78 -0.71
C THR A 130 9.61 -3.98 -2.12
N LEU A 131 9.77 -2.98 -2.97
CA LEU A 131 9.37 -3.01 -4.38
C LEU A 131 10.62 -3.00 -5.27
N ARG A 132 10.71 -3.94 -6.20
CA ARG A 132 11.83 -4.07 -7.14
C ARG A 132 11.31 -4.19 -8.56
N ASP A 133 11.82 -3.37 -9.47
CA ASP A 133 11.49 -3.46 -10.90
C ASP A 133 9.97 -3.55 -11.14
N THR A 134 9.19 -2.77 -10.38
CA THR A 134 7.73 -2.87 -10.32
C THR A 134 7.06 -1.59 -10.80
N LEU A 135 5.92 -1.73 -11.48
CA LEU A 135 5.09 -0.61 -11.92
C LEU A 135 3.82 -0.51 -11.08
N ILE A 136 3.59 0.65 -10.45
CA ILE A 136 2.33 0.99 -9.76
C ILE A 136 1.65 2.12 -10.50
N LYS A 137 0.53 1.84 -11.18
CA LYS A 137 -0.07 2.80 -12.12
C LYS A 137 -1.59 2.84 -12.15
N GLY A 138 -2.19 4.01 -12.36
CA GLY A 138 -3.64 4.11 -12.61
C GLY A 138 -4.52 3.76 -11.41
N ASN A 139 -3.92 3.56 -10.24
CA ASN A 139 -4.66 3.17 -9.05
C ASN A 139 -5.33 4.39 -8.41
N THR A 140 -6.50 4.18 -7.80
CA THR A 140 -7.32 5.26 -7.24
C THR A 140 -7.73 4.96 -5.80
N ALA A 141 -7.59 5.94 -4.91
CA ALA A 141 -8.15 5.88 -3.56
C ALA A 141 -8.64 7.25 -3.09
N LEU A 142 -9.25 7.34 -1.89
CA LEU A 142 -9.47 8.65 -1.26
C LEU A 142 -8.11 9.34 -1.08
N ASN A 143 -7.10 8.64 -0.56
CA ASN A 143 -5.74 9.16 -0.47
C ASN A 143 -4.68 8.06 -0.65
N GLY A 144 -3.47 8.43 -1.08
CA GLY A 144 -2.43 7.47 -1.46
C GLY A 144 -2.90 6.59 -2.61
N GLY A 145 -3.29 7.20 -3.73
CA GLY A 145 -3.85 6.48 -4.89
C GLY A 145 -2.98 5.30 -5.33
N GLY A 146 -1.68 5.49 -5.42
CA GLY A 146 -0.70 4.45 -5.70
C GLY A 146 -0.38 3.66 -4.45
N ILE A 147 0.22 4.34 -3.47
CA ILE A 147 0.63 3.74 -2.20
C ILE A 147 0.23 4.65 -1.04
N PHE A 148 -0.34 4.05 0.00
CA PHE A 148 -0.47 4.66 1.31
C PHE A 148 0.40 3.90 2.31
N ASN A 149 1.33 4.62 2.95
CA ASN A 149 2.25 4.08 3.93
C ASN A 149 1.93 4.67 5.31
N ASN A 150 1.65 3.85 6.31
CA ASN A 150 1.25 4.32 7.64
C ASN A 150 2.13 3.70 8.72
N LYS A 151 3.05 4.49 9.30
CA LYS A 151 3.97 4.03 10.36
C LYS A 151 4.68 2.73 9.99
N ALA A 152 5.19 2.71 8.77
CA ALA A 152 5.76 1.53 8.14
C ALA A 152 6.89 1.94 7.19
N LYS A 153 7.64 0.95 6.71
CA LYS A 153 8.79 1.17 5.82
C LYS A 153 8.46 0.81 4.38
N ILE A 154 8.90 1.64 3.44
CA ILE A 154 8.91 1.33 2.01
C ILE A 154 10.34 1.50 1.47
N THR A 155 10.80 0.52 0.70
CA THR A 155 11.98 0.66 -0.17
C THR A 155 11.59 0.44 -1.62
N LEU A 156 11.85 1.42 -2.46
CA LEU A 156 11.67 1.37 -3.91
C LEU A 156 13.04 1.20 -4.58
N THR A 157 13.16 0.20 -5.46
CA THR A 157 14.34 -0.03 -6.29
C THR A 157 13.87 -0.22 -7.73
N LYS A 158 14.33 0.65 -8.65
CA LYS A 158 13.87 0.64 -10.05
C LYS A 158 12.34 0.59 -10.21
N THR A 159 11.62 1.22 -9.29
CA THR A 159 10.16 1.10 -9.19
C THR A 159 9.49 2.41 -9.55
N HIS A 160 8.43 2.32 -10.35
CA HIS A 160 7.75 3.48 -10.95
C HIS A 160 6.33 3.60 -10.42
N VAL A 161 6.01 4.68 -9.71
CA VAL A 161 4.68 5.02 -9.19
C VAL A 161 4.11 6.18 -9.98
N THR A 162 3.23 5.88 -10.95
CA THR A 162 2.79 6.89 -11.94
C THR A 162 1.29 6.92 -12.20
N LYS A 163 0.73 8.10 -12.46
CA LYS A 163 -0.68 8.23 -12.90
C LYS A 163 -1.69 7.64 -11.93
N ASN A 164 -1.38 7.67 -10.65
CA ASN A 164 -2.31 7.28 -9.60
C ASN A 164 -3.07 8.52 -9.08
N THR A 165 -4.29 8.30 -8.59
CA THR A 165 -5.22 9.37 -8.24
C THR A 165 -5.69 9.24 -6.80
N ALA A 166 -5.59 10.34 -6.04
CA ALA A 166 -6.31 10.52 -4.80
C ALA A 166 -7.55 11.38 -5.05
N THR A 167 -8.70 10.94 -4.57
CA THR A 167 -9.99 11.61 -4.80
C THR A 167 -10.38 12.56 -3.68
N ASP A 168 -9.57 12.67 -2.62
CA ASP A 168 -9.83 13.57 -1.51
C ASP A 168 -9.70 15.04 -1.94
N ALA A 169 -10.86 15.70 -2.05
CA ALA A 169 -10.98 17.11 -2.39
C ALA A 169 -11.09 18.02 -1.16
N ALA A 170 -11.02 17.48 0.07
CA ALA A 170 -11.36 18.22 1.28
C ALA A 170 -10.36 19.35 1.61
N LYS A 171 -9.14 19.32 1.07
CA LYS A 171 -8.06 20.32 1.32
C LYS A 171 -7.74 20.56 2.80
N LEU A 172 -8.20 19.67 3.69
CA LEU A 172 -7.95 19.77 5.12
C LEU A 172 -6.62 19.12 5.52
N HIS A 173 -6.15 18.14 4.74
CA HIS A 173 -4.92 17.41 5.01
C HIS A 173 -4.07 17.21 3.74
N ARG A 174 -2.91 16.57 3.88
CA ARG A 174 -2.00 16.24 2.77
C ARG A 174 -2.63 15.19 1.86
N VAL A 175 -2.72 15.46 0.56
CA VAL A 175 -3.33 14.54 -0.42
C VAL A 175 -2.32 14.20 -1.51
N ALA A 176 -2.01 12.92 -1.66
CA ALA A 176 -1.08 12.42 -2.67
C ALA A 176 -1.75 11.33 -3.51
N GLY A 177 -1.72 11.53 -4.83
CA GLY A 177 -2.09 10.49 -5.77
C GLY A 177 -1.05 9.38 -5.82
N GLY A 178 0.23 9.73 -5.73
CA GLY A 178 1.34 8.78 -5.81
C GLY A 178 1.52 8.03 -4.50
N VAL A 179 2.42 8.53 -3.64
CA VAL A 179 2.75 7.93 -2.35
C VAL A 179 2.40 8.91 -1.23
N LEU A 180 1.43 8.56 -0.39
CA LEU A 180 1.23 9.27 0.87
C LEU A 180 1.95 8.53 2.00
N ASN A 181 2.95 9.16 2.61
CA ASN A 181 3.66 8.63 3.76
C ASN A 181 3.18 9.30 5.05
N ASN A 182 2.42 8.56 5.86
CA ASN A 182 1.90 8.98 7.14
C ASN A 182 2.76 8.42 8.27
N GLU A 183 3.64 9.26 8.83
CA GLU A 183 4.50 8.91 9.97
C GLU A 183 5.42 7.68 9.74
N GLY A 184 5.62 7.24 8.49
CA GLY A 184 6.49 6.13 8.13
C GLY A 184 7.79 6.59 7.46
N HIS A 185 8.52 5.62 6.89
CA HIS A 185 9.78 5.83 6.18
C HIS A 185 9.68 5.37 4.74
N VAL A 186 10.14 6.19 3.80
CA VAL A 186 10.19 5.84 2.37
C VAL A 186 11.59 6.10 1.85
N LYS A 187 12.18 5.09 1.23
CA LYS A 187 13.47 5.17 0.56
C LYS A 187 13.29 4.82 -0.91
N LEU A 188 13.92 5.58 -1.79
CA LEU A 188 13.95 5.35 -3.23
C LEU A 188 15.41 5.39 -3.72
N ASP A 189 15.73 4.59 -4.73
CA ASP A 189 17.00 4.66 -5.45
C ASP A 189 16.93 5.63 -6.64
N ASP A 190 18.07 5.92 -7.26
CA ASP A 190 18.18 6.86 -8.37
C ASP A 190 17.40 6.42 -9.62
N ASP A 191 17.07 5.13 -9.74
CA ASP A 191 16.33 4.56 -10.86
C ASP A 191 14.80 4.50 -10.60
N SER A 192 14.35 4.81 -9.38
CA SER A 192 12.94 4.86 -9.02
C SER A 192 12.31 6.22 -9.33
N LEU A 193 11.02 6.22 -9.63
CA LEU A 193 10.30 7.42 -10.04
C LEU A 193 8.89 7.48 -9.45
N ILE A 194 8.55 8.60 -8.82
CA ILE A 194 7.17 8.94 -8.45
C ILE A 194 6.79 10.19 -9.25
N SER A 195 5.93 10.05 -10.25
CA SER A 195 5.62 11.15 -11.18
C SER A 195 4.21 11.06 -11.80
N ASP A 196 3.71 12.16 -12.33
CA ASP A 196 2.42 12.24 -13.01
C ASP A 196 1.22 11.75 -12.17
N ASN A 197 1.27 11.89 -10.84
CA ASN A 197 0.16 11.52 -9.97
C ASN A 197 -0.70 12.73 -9.58
N ASP A 198 -1.99 12.49 -9.32
CA ASP A 198 -2.99 13.53 -9.07
C ASP A 198 -3.57 13.40 -7.65
N PRO A 199 -3.63 14.46 -6.83
CA PRO A 199 -3.25 15.84 -7.12
C PRO A 199 -1.75 16.13 -6.95
N THR A 200 -1.01 15.24 -6.28
CA THR A 200 0.45 15.38 -6.10
C THR A 200 1.14 14.02 -6.10
N ASN A 201 2.45 14.02 -6.34
CA ASN A 201 3.28 12.81 -6.25
C ASN A 201 3.40 12.31 -4.82
N CYS A 202 3.80 13.16 -3.87
CA CYS A 202 3.97 12.74 -2.48
C CYS A 202 3.47 13.71 -1.41
N ALA A 203 2.82 14.82 -1.77
CA ALA A 203 2.34 15.83 -0.82
C ALA A 203 3.38 16.27 0.23
N ASN A 204 4.67 16.34 -0.16
CA ASN A 204 5.80 16.63 0.74
C ASN A 204 5.94 15.65 1.93
N THR A 205 5.56 14.38 1.74
CA THR A 205 5.67 13.32 2.77
C THR A 205 6.85 12.37 2.58
N VAL A 206 7.51 12.46 1.43
CA VAL A 206 8.63 11.61 1.01
C VAL A 206 9.79 12.52 0.61
N GLU A 207 10.96 12.26 1.18
CA GLU A 207 12.21 12.96 0.81
C GLU A 207 12.53 12.69 -0.66
N ASP A 208 13.09 13.69 -1.36
CA ASP A 208 13.45 13.61 -2.79
C ASP A 208 12.30 13.31 -3.77
N CYS A 209 11.04 13.33 -3.30
CA CYS A 209 9.87 13.26 -4.18
C CYS A 209 9.44 14.66 -4.64
N PHE A 210 9.65 14.96 -5.91
CA PHE A 210 9.21 16.21 -6.53
C PHE A 210 7.68 16.19 -6.75
N ASN A 211 6.98 17.29 -6.39
CA ASN A 211 5.54 17.41 -6.64
C ASN A 211 5.22 17.85 -8.06
#